data_AF-A0A143HR80-F1
#
_entry.id   AF-A0A143HR80-F1
#
_cell.length_a   1.000
_cell.length_b   1.000
_cell.length_c   1.000
_cell.angle_alpha   90.00
_cell.angle_beta   90.00
_cell.angle_gamma   90.00
#
_symmetry.space_group_name_H-M   'P 1'
#
loop_
_entity.id
_entity.type
_entity.pdbx_description
1 polymer ?
#
loop_
_entity_poly.entity_id
_entity_poly.type
_entity_poly.pdbx_seq_one_letter_code
_entity_poly.pdbx_strand_id
1 'polypeptide(L)'
;MSLPALRYLTGFAFSALAMATFAQDQCDYTSQCKAIYGDQATDCLNSRSLYSVCMCGSVPCDEVEDPSTPSPDTFMVPGYIQAEDYHRYWDSTAQNLGGAYREDGVDIQETSDNGGQYNVGWTETNEWLEFDIDVLQAGEYYANVRVASAPGGGQYTLEVDGQTRGSAQQVGATGGWQKWITQKLDLGQLSEGQHTLRLQIQAGNFNINWLELRQVSDSGSGEIIGRFDTSKDLYLANFDSKPDPDDIHSVAGVATILKDARFSNVNYHAVAGAYGTQGGDFIEADYLFDLAFGVNRWSNAHANYNGALNTVFNKVKTTLNNGGDVWISEAGQSDFSADLVRRVKQDLPSVNTNARIHIIQHSNWNEDKTSDDDLSYVRNNTDYQKIDDGNSGNNGTPGFNNKSTSHWSRVLNHPQVGVIWTEAKRVADHAIDNEVGWKNPTIAQGGMDFSDTVETTWIFGFNHVGNISGFFDEFL
;
A
#
# COMPACT_ATOMS: atom_id res chain seq x y z
N MET A 1 -45.72 -54.34 35.98
CA MET A 1 -46.96 -53.66 35.53
C MET A 1 -46.56 -52.66 34.44
N SER A 2 -46.93 -52.99 33.20
CA SER A 2 -47.50 -52.13 32.15
C SER A 2 -46.85 -50.77 31.78
N LEU A 3 -46.28 -50.75 30.57
CA LEU A 3 -46.09 -49.65 29.58
C LEU A 3 -47.39 -48.83 29.27
N PRO A 4 -47.44 -47.71 28.46
CA PRO A 4 -46.52 -47.32 27.36
C PRO A 4 -46.25 -45.81 27.03
N ALA A 5 -45.23 -45.62 26.17
CA ALA A 5 -44.96 -44.67 25.07
C ALA A 5 -45.74 -43.36 24.82
N LEU A 6 -45.03 -42.29 24.41
CA LEU A 6 -45.17 -41.70 23.05
C LEU A 6 -43.96 -40.84 22.61
N ARG A 7 -43.68 -40.90 21.31
CA ARG A 7 -42.65 -40.22 20.52
C ARG A 7 -42.95 -38.72 20.32
N TYR A 8 -41.92 -37.89 20.10
CA TYR A 8 -41.84 -37.00 18.93
C TYR A 8 -40.37 -36.74 18.55
N LEU A 9 -40.05 -37.02 17.28
CA LEU A 9 -38.85 -36.58 16.57
C LEU A 9 -39.11 -35.19 15.98
N THR A 10 -38.10 -34.32 16.01
CA THR A 10 -37.68 -33.29 15.01
C THR A 10 -36.52 -32.55 15.72
N GLY A 11 -35.28 -32.43 15.26
CA GLY A 11 -34.74 -32.42 13.91
C GLY A 11 -34.44 -30.98 13.48
N PHE A 12 -33.39 -30.34 14.02
CA PHE A 12 -32.70 -29.20 13.37
C PHE A 12 -31.25 -29.08 13.87
N ALA A 13 -30.39 -28.68 12.93
CA ALA A 13 -28.94 -28.81 12.91
C ALA A 13 -28.19 -27.49 13.21
N PHE A 14 -26.85 -27.62 13.29
CA PHE A 14 -25.76 -26.61 13.20
C PHE A 14 -25.48 -25.71 14.42
N SER A 15 -24.35 -25.91 15.10
CA SER A 15 -23.02 -25.36 14.72
C SER A 15 -22.05 -25.44 15.91
N ALA A 16 -20.81 -25.85 15.64
CA ALA A 16 -19.77 -26.01 16.64
C ALA A 16 -19.10 -24.66 16.98
N LEU A 17 -19.05 -24.39 18.29
CA LEU A 17 -18.17 -23.51 19.08
C LEU A 17 -17.26 -22.50 18.36
N ALA A 18 -17.50 -21.21 18.63
CA ALA A 18 -16.48 -20.17 18.64
C ALA A 18 -15.50 -20.41 19.80
N MET A 19 -14.19 -20.39 19.53
CA MET A 19 -13.16 -20.36 20.57
C MET A 19 -13.11 -18.96 21.18
N ALA A 20 -13.27 -18.88 22.50
CA ALA A 20 -13.07 -17.65 23.26
C ALA A 20 -11.59 -17.25 23.24
N THR A 21 -11.32 -16.00 22.87
CA THR A 21 -10.04 -15.34 23.10
C THR A 21 -9.77 -15.29 24.61
N PHE A 22 -8.59 -15.73 25.04
CA PHE A 22 -8.17 -15.56 26.42
C PHE A 22 -7.92 -14.07 26.65
N ALA A 23 -8.66 -13.46 27.58
CA ALA A 23 -8.42 -12.07 27.98
C ALA A 23 -7.05 -11.96 28.68
N GLN A 24 -6.26 -10.98 28.26
CA GLN A 24 -4.95 -10.68 28.83
C GLN A 24 -5.10 -9.52 29.83
N ASP A 25 -4.55 -9.71 31.03
CA ASP A 25 -4.50 -8.70 32.09
C ASP A 25 -3.50 -7.59 31.72
N GLN A 26 -3.98 -6.35 31.61
CA GLN A 26 -3.17 -5.19 31.21
C GLN A 26 -2.53 -4.44 32.40
N CYS A 27 -3.07 -4.56 33.62
CA CYS A 27 -2.63 -3.73 34.76
C CYS A 27 -3.14 -4.20 36.13
N ASP A 28 -2.36 -3.95 37.20
CA ASP A 28 -2.83 -4.06 38.59
C ASP A 28 -3.18 -2.68 39.20
N TYR A 29 -2.61 -1.61 38.64
CA TYR A 29 -2.75 -0.23 39.13
C TYR A 29 -2.76 0.76 37.98
N THR A 30 -3.50 1.87 38.13
CA THR A 30 -3.52 3.00 37.18
C THR A 30 -2.14 3.55 36.85
N SER A 31 -1.18 3.50 37.78
CA SER A 31 0.20 3.95 37.53
C SER A 31 0.94 3.11 36.49
N GLN A 32 0.59 1.83 36.34
CA GLN A 32 1.13 0.99 35.27
C GLN A 32 0.55 1.42 33.92
N CYS A 33 -0.76 1.71 33.86
CA CYS A 33 -1.37 2.28 32.67
C CYS A 33 -0.74 3.62 32.29
N LYS A 34 -0.44 4.48 33.25
CA LYS A 34 0.28 5.74 32.99
C LYS A 34 1.71 5.55 32.53
N ALA A 35 2.37 4.46 32.92
CA ALA A 35 3.71 4.14 32.43
C ALA A 35 3.68 3.65 30.97
N ILE A 36 2.56 3.06 30.53
CA ILE A 36 2.38 2.52 29.17
C ILE A 36 1.80 3.59 28.23
N TYR A 37 0.72 4.25 28.63
CA TYR A 37 -0.05 5.16 27.78
C TYR A 37 0.12 6.64 28.15
N GLY A 38 0.93 6.99 29.15
CA GLY A 38 1.15 8.38 29.56
C GLY A 38 0.00 8.98 30.37
N ASP A 39 -0.06 10.31 30.46
CA ASP A 39 -1.01 11.01 31.34
C ASP A 39 -2.48 10.88 30.93
N GLN A 40 -2.75 10.44 29.69
CA GLN A 40 -4.08 10.11 29.20
C GLN A 40 -4.69 8.87 29.87
N ALA A 41 -3.88 7.96 30.42
CA ALA A 41 -4.40 6.85 31.21
C ALA A 41 -5.01 7.37 32.52
N THR A 42 -6.32 7.21 32.66
CA THR A 42 -7.08 7.68 33.80
C THR A 42 -7.39 6.58 34.80
N ASP A 43 -7.45 5.31 34.37
CA ASP A 43 -7.83 4.19 35.23
C ASP A 43 -7.21 2.85 34.79
N CYS A 44 -7.20 1.89 35.71
CA CYS A 44 -7.03 0.46 35.44
C CYS A 44 -8.33 -0.23 35.82
N LEU A 45 -9.25 -0.35 34.86
CA LEU A 45 -10.56 -0.96 35.05
C LEU A 45 -10.37 -2.43 35.42
N ASN A 46 -11.12 -2.92 36.41
CA ASN A 46 -10.98 -4.27 36.97
C ASN A 46 -9.60 -4.60 37.56
N SER A 47 -8.84 -3.60 38.04
CA SER A 47 -7.53 -3.76 38.69
C SER A 47 -7.39 -5.04 39.53
N ARG A 48 -6.27 -5.76 39.34
CA ARG A 48 -5.93 -7.03 40.00
C ARG A 48 -6.84 -8.21 39.63
N SER A 49 -7.38 -8.17 38.42
CA SER A 49 -8.15 -9.25 37.82
C SER A 49 -7.39 -9.81 36.62
N LEU A 50 -7.74 -11.02 36.19
CA LEU A 50 -7.26 -11.55 34.90
C LEU A 50 -7.82 -10.82 33.68
N TYR A 51 -8.61 -9.76 33.90
CA TYR A 51 -9.35 -8.99 32.90
C TYR A 51 -9.16 -7.48 33.14
N SER A 52 -8.05 -7.07 33.74
CA SER A 52 -7.81 -5.65 33.97
C SER A 52 -7.48 -4.95 32.65
N VAL A 53 -8.04 -3.76 32.44
CA VAL A 53 -7.90 -2.98 31.20
C VAL A 53 -7.49 -1.55 31.55
N CYS A 54 -6.48 -1.03 30.86
CA CYS A 54 -6.09 0.37 31.00
C CYS A 54 -7.11 1.27 30.31
N MET A 55 -7.66 2.24 31.01
CA MET A 55 -8.66 3.17 30.49
C MET A 55 -8.12 4.58 30.33
N CYS A 56 -8.46 5.21 29.22
CA CYS A 56 -8.11 6.58 28.88
C CYS A 56 -9.42 7.38 28.76
N GLY A 57 -9.92 7.86 29.90
CA GLY A 57 -11.28 8.37 30.05
C GLY A 57 -12.29 7.22 30.23
N SER A 58 -13.29 7.16 29.34
CA SER A 58 -14.34 6.13 29.36
C SER A 58 -14.11 4.96 28.41
N VAL A 59 -12.99 4.95 27.68
CA VAL A 59 -12.62 3.93 26.70
C VAL A 59 -11.28 3.27 27.05
N PRO A 60 -11.02 2.03 26.60
CA PRO A 60 -9.69 1.41 26.67
C PRO A 60 -8.62 2.29 26.02
N CYS A 61 -7.43 2.35 26.62
CA CYS A 61 -6.33 3.20 26.16
C CYS A 61 -5.74 2.78 24.82
N ASP A 62 -5.85 1.51 24.46
CA ASP A 62 -5.49 0.95 23.15
C ASP A 62 -6.50 1.30 22.05
N GLU A 63 -7.66 1.86 22.41
CA GLU A 63 -8.68 2.37 21.47
C GLU A 63 -8.65 3.91 21.34
N VAL A 64 -7.74 4.61 22.05
CA VAL A 64 -7.57 6.06 21.89
C VAL A 64 -6.50 6.31 20.84
N GLU A 65 -6.92 6.83 19.68
CA GLU A 65 -6.01 7.24 18.60
C GLU A 65 -5.07 8.36 19.07
N ASP A 66 -3.77 8.22 18.77
CA ASP A 66 -2.75 9.25 19.02
C ASP A 66 -2.91 10.40 18.02
N PRO A 67 -3.04 11.67 18.45
CA PRO A 67 -3.18 12.82 17.54
C PRO A 67 -1.94 13.12 16.70
N SER A 68 -0.80 12.43 16.92
CA SER A 68 0.43 12.57 16.13
C SER A 68 0.66 11.47 15.10
N THR A 69 -0.15 10.41 15.11
CA THR A 69 -0.21 9.45 14.01
C THR A 69 -1.21 9.93 12.96
N PRO A 70 -0.84 10.02 11.66
CA PRO A 70 -1.82 10.21 10.60
C PRO A 70 -2.91 9.15 10.76
N SER A 71 -4.17 9.57 10.82
CA SER A 71 -5.28 8.63 10.83
C SER A 71 -5.15 7.72 9.60
N PRO A 72 -5.37 6.40 9.72
CA PRO A 72 -5.23 5.46 8.59
C PRO A 72 -6.09 5.81 7.36
N ASP A 73 -7.06 6.71 7.52
CA ASP A 73 -7.89 7.23 6.44
C ASP A 73 -7.29 8.45 5.70
N THR A 74 -6.18 9.06 6.14
CA THR A 74 -5.65 10.30 5.50
C THR A 74 -4.84 10.00 4.22
N PHE A 75 -5.04 10.79 3.15
CA PHE A 75 -4.26 10.64 1.91
C PHE A 75 -2.94 11.41 1.94
N MET A 76 -1.81 10.71 1.81
CA MET A 76 -0.50 11.38 1.69
C MET A 76 -0.38 12.07 0.32
N VAL A 77 0.05 13.33 0.30
CA VAL A 77 0.29 14.08 -0.95
C VAL A 77 1.74 14.63 -1.01
N PRO A 78 2.45 14.54 -2.16
CA PRO A 78 2.00 14.13 -3.49
C PRO A 78 1.45 12.69 -3.59
N GLY A 79 0.34 12.50 -4.32
CA GLY A 79 -0.34 11.21 -4.36
C GLY A 79 -1.69 11.23 -5.09
N TYR A 80 -2.23 10.02 -5.34
CA TYR A 80 -3.55 9.80 -5.93
C TYR A 80 -4.61 9.64 -4.85
N ILE A 81 -5.79 10.16 -5.14
CA ILE A 81 -6.99 10.14 -4.30
C ILE A 81 -8.15 9.70 -5.20
N GLN A 82 -8.76 8.54 -4.94
CA GLN A 82 -9.96 8.13 -5.66
C GLN A 82 -11.12 9.03 -5.23
N ALA A 83 -11.97 9.44 -6.18
CA ALA A 83 -13.07 10.35 -5.87
C ALA A 83 -14.13 9.68 -4.97
N GLU A 84 -14.30 8.37 -5.09
CA GLU A 84 -15.19 7.56 -4.27
C GLU A 84 -14.72 7.38 -2.81
N ASP A 85 -13.45 7.67 -2.52
CA ASP A 85 -12.83 7.53 -1.19
C ASP A 85 -12.88 8.84 -0.37
N TYR A 86 -13.91 9.65 -0.56
CA TYR A 86 -14.10 10.89 0.20
C TYR A 86 -14.37 10.61 1.69
N HIS A 87 -13.93 11.51 2.57
CA HIS A 87 -14.20 11.44 4.02
C HIS A 87 -15.51 12.09 4.41
N ARG A 88 -15.85 13.20 3.75
CA ARG A 88 -17.07 13.98 4.00
C ARG A 88 -17.66 14.45 2.68
N TYR A 89 -18.96 14.70 2.66
CA TYR A 89 -19.67 15.11 1.45
C TYR A 89 -20.97 15.86 1.77
N TRP A 90 -21.51 16.51 0.73
CA TRP A 90 -22.93 16.85 0.64
C TRP A 90 -23.44 16.43 -0.73
N ASP A 91 -24.51 15.64 -0.73
CA ASP A 91 -25.21 15.17 -1.91
C ASP A 91 -26.67 15.67 -1.87
N SER A 92 -27.24 15.96 -3.03
CA SER A 92 -28.62 16.44 -3.15
C SER A 92 -29.66 15.33 -2.95
N THR A 93 -29.21 14.08 -3.04
CA THR A 93 -30.02 12.88 -2.81
C THR A 93 -29.55 12.13 -1.56
N ALA A 94 -30.45 11.31 -1.01
CA ALA A 94 -30.14 10.49 0.16
C ALA A 94 -29.68 9.07 -0.21
N GLN A 95 -29.65 8.75 -1.51
CA GLN A 95 -29.41 7.39 -2.01
C GLN A 95 -28.37 7.49 -3.11
N ASN A 96 -27.32 6.69 -3.02
CA ASN A 96 -26.43 6.42 -4.14
C ASN A 96 -27.22 5.79 -5.31
N LEU A 97 -27.52 6.60 -6.33
CA LEU A 97 -28.25 6.25 -7.55
C LEU A 97 -27.43 5.34 -8.48
N GLY A 98 -26.10 5.37 -8.37
CA GLY A 98 -25.21 4.46 -9.08
C GLY A 98 -25.16 3.06 -8.44
N GLY A 99 -25.42 2.97 -7.12
CA GLY A 99 -25.60 1.73 -6.38
C GLY A 99 -24.33 0.90 -6.20
N ALA A 100 -23.15 1.50 -6.35
CA ALA A 100 -21.86 0.82 -6.22
C ALA A 100 -21.01 1.37 -5.06
N TYR A 101 -20.07 0.56 -4.58
CA TYR A 101 -19.06 0.86 -3.56
C TYR A 101 -19.58 1.20 -2.15
N ARG A 102 -20.37 2.26 -1.98
CA ARG A 102 -20.84 2.77 -0.67
C ARG A 102 -22.37 2.85 -0.62
N GLU A 103 -22.93 2.70 0.57
CA GLU A 103 -24.39 2.76 0.83
C GLU A 103 -24.86 4.17 1.26
N ASP A 104 -24.00 5.17 1.18
CA ASP A 104 -24.29 6.56 1.54
C ASP A 104 -24.86 7.35 0.34
N GLY A 105 -24.90 8.68 0.43
CA GLY A 105 -25.65 9.52 -0.51
C GLY A 105 -24.94 9.76 -1.85
N VAL A 106 -23.61 9.65 -1.92
CA VAL A 106 -22.86 9.99 -3.14
C VAL A 106 -23.11 8.96 -4.24
N ASP A 107 -23.39 9.45 -5.43
CA ASP A 107 -23.68 8.61 -6.59
C ASP A 107 -22.41 8.00 -7.21
N ILE A 108 -22.22 6.70 -7.04
CA ILE A 108 -21.01 5.97 -7.43
C ILE A 108 -21.38 4.79 -8.35
N GLN A 109 -20.66 4.64 -9.46
CA GLN A 109 -20.82 3.54 -10.42
C GLN A 109 -19.46 2.93 -10.79
N GLU A 110 -19.47 1.73 -11.39
CA GLU A 110 -18.27 1.16 -12.01
C GLU A 110 -17.76 2.07 -13.14
N THR A 111 -16.43 2.27 -13.18
CA THR A 111 -15.78 3.04 -14.25
C THR A 111 -15.24 2.13 -15.34
N SER A 112 -15.12 2.68 -16.56
CA SER A 112 -14.36 2.03 -17.64
C SER A 112 -13.09 2.81 -18.01
N ASP A 113 -12.66 3.75 -17.17
CA ASP A 113 -11.35 4.37 -17.28
C ASP A 113 -10.26 3.37 -16.89
N ASN A 114 -9.03 3.61 -17.35
CA ASN A 114 -7.89 2.80 -16.94
C ASN A 114 -7.54 3.08 -15.47
N GLY A 115 -7.21 2.05 -14.69
CA GLY A 115 -6.63 2.17 -13.34
C GLY A 115 -7.62 2.42 -12.18
N GLY A 116 -8.93 2.43 -12.42
CA GLY A 116 -9.96 2.64 -11.39
C GLY A 116 -11.06 1.58 -11.40
N GLN A 117 -11.69 1.32 -10.24
CA GLN A 117 -12.84 0.41 -10.13
C GLN A 117 -14.17 1.16 -10.19
N TYR A 118 -14.24 2.36 -9.61
CA TYR A 118 -15.46 3.17 -9.58
C TYR A 118 -15.18 4.61 -10.05
N ASN A 119 -16.25 5.39 -10.17
CA ASN A 119 -16.19 6.83 -10.30
C ASN A 119 -17.42 7.45 -9.63
N VAL A 120 -17.30 8.70 -9.18
CA VAL A 120 -18.44 9.53 -8.79
C VAL A 120 -19.13 10.07 -10.03
N GLY A 121 -20.46 10.00 -10.07
CA GLY A 121 -21.30 10.44 -11.18
C GLY A 121 -22.52 11.22 -10.70
N TRP A 122 -23.47 11.46 -11.60
CA TRP A 122 -24.74 12.17 -11.32
C TRP A 122 -24.60 13.50 -10.56
N THR A 123 -23.43 14.13 -10.69
CA THR A 123 -23.11 15.36 -9.97
C THR A 123 -24.12 16.46 -10.26
N GLU A 124 -24.52 17.17 -9.20
CA GLU A 124 -25.45 18.29 -9.22
C GLU A 124 -24.85 19.55 -8.60
N THR A 125 -25.48 20.69 -8.90
CA THR A 125 -25.00 21.99 -8.43
C THR A 125 -25.03 22.09 -6.90
N ASN A 126 -23.92 22.57 -6.31
CA ASN A 126 -23.64 22.72 -4.88
C ASN A 126 -23.23 21.44 -4.14
N GLU A 127 -23.14 20.28 -4.81
CA GLU A 127 -22.54 19.07 -4.25
C GLU A 127 -21.04 19.23 -4.01
N TRP A 128 -20.51 18.50 -3.04
CA TRP A 128 -19.08 18.55 -2.74
C TRP A 128 -18.57 17.27 -2.08
N LEU A 129 -17.29 17.00 -2.29
CA LEU A 129 -16.52 15.93 -1.68
C LEU A 129 -15.33 16.53 -0.94
N GLU A 130 -15.04 16.03 0.25
CA GLU A 130 -13.91 16.43 1.07
C GLU A 130 -12.99 15.24 1.38
N PHE A 131 -11.69 15.51 1.32
CA PHE A 131 -10.62 14.57 1.56
C PHE A 131 -9.68 15.16 2.62
N ASP A 132 -9.36 14.37 3.63
CA ASP A 132 -8.27 14.65 4.55
C ASP A 132 -6.97 14.25 3.86
N ILE A 133 -6.05 15.21 3.71
CA ILE A 133 -4.75 15.02 3.07
C ILE A 133 -3.62 15.36 4.05
N ASP A 134 -2.50 14.66 3.94
CA ASP A 134 -1.27 14.97 4.65
C ASP A 134 -0.19 15.39 3.64
N VAL A 135 0.14 16.68 3.64
CA VAL A 135 1.15 17.24 2.74
C VAL A 135 2.53 16.90 3.30
N LEU A 136 3.21 15.97 2.63
CA LEU A 136 4.52 15.44 3.07
C LEU A 136 5.62 16.50 3.10
N GLN A 137 5.51 17.53 2.27
CA GLN A 137 6.48 18.61 2.20
C GLN A 137 5.82 19.92 1.80
N ALA A 138 6.11 20.99 2.54
CA ALA A 138 5.68 22.33 2.17
C ALA A 138 6.22 22.72 0.79
N GLY A 139 5.38 23.29 -0.07
CA GLY A 139 5.76 23.61 -1.43
C GLY A 139 4.61 24.11 -2.29
N GLU A 140 4.92 24.46 -3.53
CA GLU A 140 3.90 24.80 -4.51
C GLU A 140 3.32 23.51 -5.10
N TYR A 141 1.99 23.40 -5.20
CA TYR A 141 1.28 22.21 -5.66
C TYR A 141 0.31 22.53 -6.79
N TYR A 142 -0.01 21.50 -7.56
CA TYR A 142 -1.14 21.46 -8.47
C TYR A 142 -1.92 20.15 -8.29
N ALA A 143 -3.20 20.17 -8.65
CA ALA A 143 -4.05 18.99 -8.72
C ALA A 143 -4.34 18.65 -10.19
N ASN A 144 -4.22 17.38 -10.54
CA ASN A 144 -4.82 16.78 -11.72
C ASN A 144 -6.16 16.18 -11.30
N VAL A 145 -7.24 16.47 -12.04
CA VAL A 145 -8.57 15.90 -11.78
C VAL A 145 -9.04 15.16 -13.03
N ARG A 146 -9.41 13.89 -12.89
CA ARG A 146 -9.83 13.02 -13.98
C ARG A 146 -11.35 13.08 -14.13
N VAL A 147 -11.82 13.66 -15.23
CA VAL A 147 -13.24 13.96 -15.45
C VAL A 147 -13.76 13.46 -16.80
N ALA A 148 -15.05 13.17 -16.86
CA ALA A 148 -15.77 12.82 -18.09
C ALA A 148 -17.13 13.50 -18.15
N SER A 149 -17.58 13.91 -19.33
CA SER A 149 -18.91 14.48 -19.52
C SER A 149 -19.42 14.20 -20.93
N ALA A 150 -20.62 13.62 -21.05
CA ALA A 150 -21.27 13.47 -22.35
C ALA A 150 -21.78 14.82 -22.90
N PRO A 151 -22.58 15.62 -22.15
CA PRO A 151 -23.12 16.88 -22.66
C PRO A 151 -22.15 18.06 -22.54
N GLY A 152 -21.14 17.99 -21.67
CA GLY A 152 -20.38 19.14 -21.21
C GLY A 152 -21.19 20.07 -20.30
N GLY A 153 -20.60 21.22 -19.96
CA GLY A 153 -21.28 22.25 -19.16
C GLY A 153 -21.15 22.08 -17.66
N GLY A 154 -20.33 21.13 -17.20
CA GLY A 154 -19.98 20.98 -15.79
C GLY A 154 -18.93 21.99 -15.35
N GLN A 155 -18.87 22.24 -14.06
CA GLN A 155 -17.90 23.15 -13.46
C GLN A 155 -17.59 22.75 -12.02
N TYR A 156 -16.32 22.84 -11.62
CA TYR A 156 -15.90 22.66 -10.23
C TYR A 156 -14.84 23.67 -9.80
N THR A 157 -14.66 23.79 -8.49
CA THR A 157 -13.54 24.49 -7.83
C THR A 157 -12.89 23.56 -6.83
N LEU A 158 -11.60 23.76 -6.55
CA LEU A 158 -10.94 23.11 -5.42
C LEU A 158 -10.70 24.13 -4.30
N GLU A 159 -10.79 23.68 -3.05
CA GLU A 159 -10.46 24.46 -1.87
C GLU A 159 -9.48 23.68 -1.00
N VAL A 160 -8.54 24.38 -0.35
CA VAL A 160 -7.70 23.80 0.69
C VAL A 160 -7.90 24.62 1.96
N ASP A 161 -8.32 23.96 3.04
CA ASP A 161 -8.71 24.55 4.32
C ASP A 161 -9.78 25.65 4.19
N GLY A 162 -10.78 25.38 3.33
CA GLY A 162 -11.87 26.31 3.03
C GLY A 162 -11.44 27.55 2.22
N GLN A 163 -10.22 27.58 1.69
CA GLN A 163 -9.75 28.62 0.78
C GLN A 163 -9.76 28.11 -0.66
N THR A 164 -10.61 28.70 -1.50
CA THR A 164 -10.66 28.39 -2.94
C THR A 164 -9.29 28.59 -3.60
N ARG A 165 -8.84 27.60 -4.36
CA ARG A 165 -7.58 27.60 -5.10
C ARG A 165 -7.81 27.69 -6.60
N GLY A 166 -6.89 28.40 -7.28
CA GLY A 166 -6.94 28.61 -8.72
C GLY A 166 -8.25 29.24 -9.20
N SER A 167 -8.61 28.97 -10.46
CA SER A 167 -9.88 29.38 -11.06
C SER A 167 -10.83 28.19 -11.24
N ALA A 168 -12.13 28.46 -11.27
CA ALA A 168 -13.13 27.43 -11.53
C ALA A 168 -12.89 26.72 -12.88
N GLN A 169 -12.83 25.39 -12.84
CA GLN A 169 -12.54 24.56 -14.00
C GLN A 169 -13.82 24.17 -14.73
N GLN A 170 -13.83 24.35 -16.05
CA GLN A 170 -14.96 24.01 -16.92
C GLN A 170 -14.78 22.62 -17.48
N VAL A 171 -15.77 21.74 -17.28
CA VAL A 171 -15.80 20.39 -17.84
C VAL A 171 -16.63 20.41 -19.13
N GLY A 172 -15.93 20.50 -20.26
CA GLY A 172 -16.53 20.40 -21.59
C GLY A 172 -16.95 18.97 -21.95
N ALA A 173 -17.66 18.81 -23.07
CA ALA A 173 -18.03 17.49 -23.56
C ALA A 173 -16.78 16.69 -23.95
N THR A 174 -16.58 15.53 -23.33
CA THR A 174 -15.47 14.61 -23.58
C THR A 174 -15.82 13.50 -24.57
N GLY A 175 -17.07 13.46 -25.03
CA GLY A 175 -17.57 12.48 -25.99
C GLY A 175 -18.29 11.29 -25.35
N GLY A 176 -18.44 11.26 -24.03
CA GLY A 176 -19.22 10.25 -23.30
C GLY A 176 -18.97 10.27 -21.81
N TRP A 177 -19.89 9.66 -21.04
CA TRP A 177 -19.79 9.56 -19.56
C TRP A 177 -18.61 8.74 -19.06
N GLN A 178 -18.02 7.93 -19.93
CA GLN A 178 -16.86 7.08 -19.67
C GLN A 178 -15.71 7.38 -20.65
N LYS A 179 -15.66 8.61 -21.18
CA LYS A 179 -14.55 9.12 -22.00
C LYS A 179 -13.85 10.21 -21.21
N TRP A 180 -12.67 9.88 -20.72
CA TRP A 180 -12.04 10.64 -19.65
C TRP A 180 -10.92 11.55 -20.17
N ILE A 181 -10.81 12.73 -19.57
CA ILE A 181 -9.69 13.66 -19.74
C ILE A 181 -9.16 14.06 -18.35
N THR A 182 -7.92 14.54 -18.29
CA THR A 182 -7.33 15.06 -17.05
C THR A 182 -7.19 16.57 -17.14
N GLN A 183 -7.71 17.29 -16.15
CA GLN A 183 -7.60 18.74 -16.03
C GLN A 183 -6.64 19.11 -14.91
N LYS A 184 -5.71 20.03 -15.18
CA LYS A 184 -4.72 20.51 -14.20
C LYS A 184 -5.16 21.86 -13.61
N LEU A 185 -5.13 21.97 -12.29
CA LEU A 185 -5.41 23.19 -11.52
C LEU A 185 -4.28 23.47 -10.54
N ASP A 186 -3.73 24.69 -10.54
CA ASP A 186 -2.73 25.09 -9.57
C ASP A 186 -3.37 25.34 -8.18
N LEU A 187 -2.82 24.69 -7.14
CA LEU A 187 -3.23 24.87 -5.74
C LEU A 187 -2.42 25.96 -5.03
N GLY A 188 -1.27 26.31 -5.60
CA GLY A 188 -0.32 27.27 -5.03
C GLY A 188 0.45 26.67 -3.85
N GLN A 189 0.91 27.52 -2.95
CA GLN A 189 1.68 27.09 -1.78
C GLN A 189 0.80 26.38 -0.74
N LEU A 190 1.23 25.19 -0.35
CA LEU A 190 0.71 24.37 0.74
C LEU A 190 1.81 24.19 1.81
N SER A 191 1.42 24.20 3.09
CA SER A 191 2.32 23.85 4.19
C SER A 191 2.44 22.34 4.33
N GLU A 192 3.49 21.88 5.02
CA GLU A 192 3.61 20.48 5.44
C GLU A 192 2.59 20.16 6.55
N GLY A 193 2.06 18.95 6.54
CA GLY A 193 1.10 18.43 7.53
C GLY A 193 -0.33 18.31 7.02
N GLN A 194 -1.26 18.16 7.96
CA GLN A 194 -2.67 17.88 7.67
C GLN A 194 -3.41 19.09 7.08
N HIS A 195 -4.20 18.81 6.06
CA HIS A 195 -5.06 19.77 5.35
C HIS A 195 -6.39 19.11 4.96
N THR A 196 -7.42 19.92 4.71
CA THR A 196 -8.66 19.46 4.09
C THR A 196 -8.75 19.95 2.65
N LEU A 197 -8.80 19.02 1.69
CA LEU A 197 -9.07 19.29 0.29
C LEU A 197 -10.57 19.13 0.01
N ARG A 198 -11.21 20.14 -0.56
CA ARG A 198 -12.61 20.07 -1.02
C ARG A 198 -12.68 20.20 -2.53
N LEU A 199 -13.39 19.27 -3.19
CA LEU A 199 -13.89 19.45 -4.55
C LEU A 199 -15.34 19.92 -4.47
N GLN A 200 -15.59 21.15 -4.91
CA GLN A 200 -16.91 21.76 -4.91
C GLN A 200 -17.48 21.80 -6.34
N ILE A 201 -18.66 21.20 -6.52
CA ILE A 201 -19.37 21.20 -7.80
C ILE A 201 -20.16 22.51 -7.93
N GLN A 202 -19.77 23.33 -8.90
CA GLN A 202 -20.40 24.62 -9.22
C GLN A 202 -21.50 24.45 -10.26
N ALA A 203 -21.38 23.44 -11.13
CA ALA A 203 -22.41 22.99 -12.05
C ALA A 203 -22.19 21.49 -12.34
N GLY A 204 -23.25 20.70 -12.24
CA GLY A 204 -23.23 19.25 -12.44
C GLY A 204 -22.97 18.78 -13.89
N ASN A 205 -23.42 17.57 -14.23
CA ASN A 205 -23.26 16.94 -15.56
C ASN A 205 -21.84 16.49 -15.91
N PHE A 206 -21.06 16.03 -14.95
CA PHE A 206 -19.80 15.35 -15.20
C PHE A 206 -19.54 14.25 -14.18
N ASN A 207 -18.70 13.30 -14.54
CA ASN A 207 -18.18 12.26 -13.66
C ASN A 207 -16.76 12.64 -13.21
N ILE A 208 -16.36 12.14 -12.04
CA ILE A 208 -15.04 12.34 -11.44
C ILE A 208 -14.50 10.96 -11.07
N ASN A 209 -13.33 10.61 -11.57
CA ASN A 209 -12.67 9.34 -11.29
C ASN A 209 -11.70 9.50 -10.10
N TRP A 210 -10.67 10.32 -10.27
CA TRP A 210 -9.65 10.54 -9.24
C TRP A 210 -9.11 11.97 -9.26
N LEU A 211 -8.49 12.35 -8.16
CA LEU A 211 -7.62 13.51 -8.03
C LEU A 211 -6.18 13.02 -7.83
N GLU A 212 -5.20 13.75 -8.33
CA GLU A 212 -3.78 13.52 -8.07
C GLU A 212 -3.15 14.85 -7.71
N LEU A 213 -2.61 14.96 -6.50
CA LEU A 213 -1.87 16.14 -6.05
C LEU A 213 -0.39 15.93 -6.32
N ARG A 214 0.23 16.92 -6.95
CA ARG A 214 1.66 16.92 -7.26
C ARG A 214 2.28 18.23 -6.84
N GLN A 215 3.49 18.16 -6.33
CA GLN A 215 4.31 19.34 -6.11
C GLN A 215 4.79 19.88 -7.48
N VAL A 216 4.77 21.20 -7.65
CA VAL A 216 5.41 21.89 -8.77
C VAL A 216 6.92 21.86 -8.49
N SER A 217 7.63 20.91 -9.10
CA SER A 217 9.09 20.96 -9.11
C SER A 217 9.55 22.00 -10.14
N ASP A 218 10.40 22.93 -9.70
CA ASP A 218 11.29 23.67 -10.60
C ASP A 218 11.99 22.61 -11.47
N SER A 219 12.05 22.85 -12.79
CA SER A 219 12.37 21.87 -13.84
C SER A 219 13.82 21.31 -13.84
N GLY A 220 14.38 21.08 -12.66
CA GLY A 220 15.66 20.44 -12.38
C GLY A 220 15.75 19.76 -11.00
N SER A 221 14.62 19.47 -10.33
CA SER A 221 14.54 18.68 -9.08
C SER A 221 13.53 17.54 -9.24
N GLY A 222 13.80 16.38 -8.62
CA GLY A 222 13.16 15.09 -8.90
C GLY A 222 11.64 15.10 -8.87
N GLU A 223 11.04 14.23 -9.69
CA GLU A 223 9.63 13.89 -9.58
C GLU A 223 9.45 13.07 -8.29
N ILE A 224 8.64 13.55 -7.36
CA ILE A 224 8.19 12.73 -6.23
C ILE A 224 7.15 11.75 -6.78
N ILE A 225 7.37 10.45 -6.56
CA ILE A 225 6.41 9.39 -6.90
C ILE A 225 5.96 8.75 -5.59
N GLY A 226 4.73 9.04 -5.17
CA GLY A 226 4.24 8.69 -3.84
C GLY A 226 5.12 9.32 -2.76
N ARG A 227 5.91 8.47 -2.08
CA ARG A 227 6.83 8.89 -1.01
C ARG A 227 8.29 9.00 -1.48
N PHE A 228 8.58 8.64 -2.73
CA PHE A 228 9.93 8.48 -3.24
C PHE A 228 10.40 9.69 -4.06
N ASP A 229 11.55 10.29 -3.72
CA ASP A 229 12.19 11.33 -4.52
C ASP A 229 13.12 10.75 -5.58
N THR A 230 12.65 10.73 -6.84
CA THR A 230 13.40 10.17 -7.96
C THR A 230 14.74 10.85 -8.25
N SER A 231 15.02 12.04 -7.71
CA SER A 231 16.31 12.70 -7.95
C SER A 231 17.43 12.27 -7.01
N LYS A 232 17.09 11.73 -5.83
CA LYS A 232 18.09 11.51 -4.78
C LYS A 232 17.94 10.20 -4.04
N ASP A 233 16.74 9.62 -3.98
CA ASP A 233 16.48 8.43 -3.18
C ASP A 233 16.98 7.15 -3.85
N LEU A 234 17.07 6.08 -3.08
CA LEU A 234 17.39 4.73 -3.53
C LEU A 234 16.30 3.77 -3.12
N TYR A 235 15.76 3.05 -4.11
CA TYR A 235 14.82 1.97 -3.90
C TYR A 235 15.55 0.61 -3.84
N LEU A 236 15.36 -0.14 -2.76
CA LEU A 236 15.89 -1.50 -2.60
C LEU A 236 14.74 -2.49 -2.61
N ALA A 237 14.74 -3.39 -3.59
CA ALA A 237 13.76 -4.46 -3.71
C ALA A 237 14.35 -5.76 -3.15
N ASN A 238 14.09 -6.06 -1.88
CA ASN A 238 14.56 -7.28 -1.24
C ASN A 238 13.51 -8.37 -1.44
N PHE A 239 13.94 -9.50 -1.99
CA PHE A 239 13.14 -10.71 -2.18
C PHE A 239 13.81 -11.85 -1.41
N ASP A 240 13.04 -12.59 -0.62
CA ASP A 240 13.58 -13.75 0.09
C ASP A 240 13.74 -14.96 -0.85
N SER A 241 12.79 -15.16 -1.76
CA SER A 241 12.75 -16.24 -2.76
C SER A 241 12.90 -17.63 -2.13
N LYS A 242 12.41 -17.79 -0.89
CA LYS A 242 12.62 -18.97 -0.06
C LYS A 242 11.50 -19.18 0.98
N PRO A 243 10.74 -20.28 0.91
CA PRO A 243 10.61 -21.23 -0.19
C PRO A 243 9.36 -20.93 -1.01
N ASP A 244 8.98 -19.65 -1.10
CA ASP A 244 7.69 -19.22 -1.61
C ASP A 244 7.76 -18.79 -3.09
N PRO A 245 7.02 -19.44 -3.99
CA PRO A 245 7.00 -19.05 -5.40
C PRO A 245 6.28 -17.73 -5.72
N ASP A 246 5.58 -17.11 -4.76
CA ASP A 246 5.00 -15.78 -4.96
C ASP A 246 6.07 -14.69 -5.10
N ASP A 247 7.17 -14.77 -4.36
CA ASP A 247 8.35 -13.90 -4.51
C ASP A 247 8.82 -13.81 -5.98
N ILE A 248 8.76 -14.93 -6.69
CA ILE A 248 9.18 -15.01 -8.10
C ILE A 248 8.24 -14.23 -9.01
N HIS A 249 6.94 -14.28 -8.74
CA HIS A 249 5.98 -13.42 -9.42
C HIS A 249 6.08 -11.97 -8.93
N SER A 250 6.41 -11.71 -7.67
CA SER A 250 6.67 -10.38 -7.12
C SER A 250 7.87 -9.70 -7.78
N VAL A 251 8.93 -10.44 -8.12
CA VAL A 251 10.03 -9.93 -8.97
C VAL A 251 9.47 -9.38 -10.30
N ALA A 252 8.54 -10.09 -10.93
CA ALA A 252 7.89 -9.62 -12.17
C ALA A 252 6.93 -8.45 -11.93
N GLY A 253 6.21 -8.43 -10.81
CA GLY A 253 5.37 -7.32 -10.36
C GLY A 253 6.16 -6.03 -10.20
N VAL A 254 7.22 -6.04 -9.38
CA VAL A 254 8.12 -4.91 -9.19
C VAL A 254 8.77 -4.47 -10.50
N ALA A 255 9.21 -5.43 -11.33
CA ALA A 255 9.76 -5.09 -12.65
C ALA A 255 8.72 -4.41 -13.55
N THR A 256 7.45 -4.81 -13.47
CA THR A 256 6.37 -4.20 -14.27
C THR A 256 6.20 -2.72 -13.92
N ILE A 257 6.19 -2.38 -12.63
CA ILE A 257 6.18 -1.00 -12.16
C ILE A 257 7.40 -0.24 -12.70
N LEU A 258 8.61 -0.78 -12.50
CA LEU A 258 9.87 -0.10 -12.88
C LEU A 258 10.09 0.03 -14.40
N LYS A 259 9.32 -0.67 -15.24
CA LYS A 259 9.37 -0.52 -16.72
C LYS A 259 8.46 0.59 -17.23
N ASP A 260 7.52 1.06 -16.43
CA ASP A 260 6.70 2.22 -16.76
C ASP A 260 7.58 3.48 -16.84
N ALA A 261 7.30 4.35 -17.81
CA ALA A 261 8.10 5.53 -18.10
C ALA A 261 8.21 6.50 -16.91
N ARG A 262 7.21 6.52 -16.02
CA ARG A 262 7.20 7.32 -14.77
C ARG A 262 8.39 6.96 -13.87
N PHE A 263 8.82 5.70 -13.88
CA PHE A 263 9.89 5.19 -13.02
C PHE A 263 11.27 5.27 -13.67
N SER A 264 11.40 5.93 -14.83
CA SER A 264 12.66 5.99 -15.59
C SER A 264 13.84 6.61 -14.83
N ASN A 265 13.55 7.49 -13.85
CA ASN A 265 14.55 8.13 -12.99
C ASN A 265 14.72 7.43 -11.63
N VAL A 266 13.95 6.38 -11.33
CA VAL A 266 14.10 5.67 -10.06
C VAL A 266 15.47 4.98 -10.03
N ASN A 267 16.29 5.39 -9.06
CA ASN A 267 17.53 4.69 -8.74
C ASN A 267 17.19 3.49 -7.86
N TYR A 268 17.47 2.29 -8.35
CA TYR A 268 17.12 1.06 -7.63
C TYR A 268 18.20 -0.02 -7.68
N HIS A 269 18.10 -0.96 -6.73
CA HIS A 269 18.87 -2.20 -6.72
C HIS A 269 18.07 -3.32 -6.05
N ALA A 270 17.94 -4.48 -6.68
CA ALA A 270 17.26 -5.63 -6.09
C ALA A 270 18.22 -6.56 -5.34
N VAL A 271 17.70 -7.32 -4.38
CA VAL A 271 18.45 -8.34 -3.63
C VAL A 271 17.64 -9.62 -3.64
N ALA A 272 18.20 -10.69 -4.19
CA ALA A 272 17.65 -12.04 -4.06
C ALA A 272 18.25 -12.71 -2.82
N GLY A 273 17.48 -13.53 -2.11
CA GLY A 273 17.96 -14.27 -0.94
C GLY A 273 18.08 -13.41 0.31
N ALA A 274 17.27 -12.36 0.42
CA ALA A 274 17.11 -11.57 1.65
C ALA A 274 16.19 -12.29 2.66
N TYR A 275 16.49 -13.56 2.95
CA TYR A 275 15.69 -14.40 3.84
C TYR A 275 16.21 -14.40 5.28
N GLY A 276 15.33 -14.76 6.21
CA GLY A 276 15.63 -14.95 7.63
C GLY A 276 15.76 -16.42 8.03
N THR A 277 14.96 -16.83 9.01
CA THR A 277 15.07 -18.11 9.72
C THR A 277 14.26 -19.26 9.10
N GLN A 278 13.59 -19.03 7.99
CA GLN A 278 12.72 -20.03 7.37
C GLN A 278 13.48 -21.22 6.76
N GLY A 279 12.81 -22.37 6.79
CA GLY A 279 13.25 -23.60 6.13
C GLY A 279 12.84 -23.65 4.66
N GLY A 280 13.10 -24.79 4.03
CA GLY A 280 12.80 -25.02 2.62
C GLY A 280 13.93 -24.61 1.68
N ASP A 281 13.71 -24.86 0.39
CA ASP A 281 14.66 -24.59 -0.68
C ASP A 281 14.58 -23.13 -1.15
N PHE A 282 15.73 -22.59 -1.58
CA PHE A 282 15.80 -21.28 -2.22
C PHE A 282 15.52 -21.45 -3.72
N ILE A 283 14.64 -20.61 -4.26
CA ILE A 283 14.23 -20.66 -5.66
C ILE A 283 15.21 -19.84 -6.49
N GLU A 284 16.13 -20.53 -7.17
CA GLU A 284 17.14 -19.90 -8.03
C GLU A 284 16.50 -19.25 -9.28
N ALA A 285 16.62 -17.93 -9.38
CA ALA A 285 15.94 -17.13 -10.40
C ALA A 285 16.84 -16.10 -11.10
N ASP A 286 18.17 -16.28 -11.11
CA ASP A 286 19.14 -15.32 -11.67
C ASP A 286 18.76 -14.76 -13.05
N TYR A 287 18.29 -15.61 -13.97
CA TYR A 287 17.88 -15.18 -15.31
C TYR A 287 16.64 -14.27 -15.29
N LEU A 288 15.70 -14.52 -14.39
CA LEU A 288 14.55 -13.63 -14.17
C LEU A 288 15.00 -12.27 -13.65
N PHE A 289 15.90 -12.24 -12.67
CA PHE A 289 16.46 -10.98 -12.14
C PHE A 289 17.21 -10.19 -13.21
N ASP A 290 17.95 -10.87 -14.10
CA ASP A 290 18.60 -10.23 -15.25
C ASP A 290 17.60 -9.63 -16.25
N LEU A 291 16.48 -10.30 -16.52
CA LEU A 291 15.41 -9.77 -17.37
C LEU A 291 14.70 -8.57 -16.70
N ALA A 292 14.37 -8.71 -15.43
CA ALA A 292 13.65 -7.73 -14.63
C ALA A 292 14.46 -6.44 -14.44
N PHE A 293 15.64 -6.56 -13.87
CA PHE A 293 16.42 -5.44 -13.36
C PHE A 293 17.66 -5.16 -14.21
N GLY A 294 18.20 -6.17 -14.90
CA GLY A 294 19.45 -6.08 -15.64
C GLY A 294 20.66 -6.44 -14.75
N VAL A 295 21.67 -7.06 -15.37
CA VAL A 295 22.83 -7.70 -14.73
C VAL A 295 23.62 -6.88 -13.69
N ASN A 296 23.47 -5.55 -13.67
CA ASN A 296 24.20 -4.65 -12.77
C ASN A 296 23.32 -3.98 -11.70
N ARG A 297 22.03 -4.35 -11.63
CA ARG A 297 21.03 -3.72 -10.74
C ARG A 297 20.40 -4.71 -9.76
N TRP A 298 21.05 -5.84 -9.52
CA TRP A 298 20.64 -6.76 -8.47
C TRP A 298 21.85 -7.48 -7.85
N SER A 299 21.65 -8.16 -6.73
CA SER A 299 22.67 -8.99 -6.08
C SER A 299 22.06 -10.26 -5.48
N ASN A 300 22.79 -11.36 -5.55
CA ASN A 300 22.37 -12.65 -5.00
C ASN A 300 23.01 -12.84 -3.59
N ALA A 301 22.24 -12.56 -2.53
CA ALA A 301 22.67 -12.73 -1.15
C ALA A 301 22.71 -14.21 -0.73
N HIS A 302 21.91 -15.08 -1.36
CA HIS A 302 22.01 -16.53 -1.16
C HIS A 302 23.39 -17.06 -1.60
N ALA A 303 23.84 -16.69 -2.80
CA ALA A 303 25.10 -17.14 -3.37
C ALA A 303 26.33 -16.45 -2.74
N ASN A 304 26.23 -15.15 -2.42
CA ASN A 304 27.33 -14.37 -1.83
C ASN A 304 26.82 -13.23 -0.95
N TYR A 305 26.37 -13.58 0.25
CA TYR A 305 25.81 -12.65 1.23
C TYR A 305 26.70 -11.42 1.47
N ASN A 306 27.98 -11.63 1.79
CA ASN A 306 28.92 -10.52 2.05
C ASN A 306 29.15 -9.64 0.80
N GLY A 307 29.17 -10.24 -0.40
CA GLY A 307 29.30 -9.49 -1.65
C GLY A 307 28.07 -8.63 -1.94
N ALA A 308 26.87 -9.20 -1.74
CA ALA A 308 25.60 -8.48 -1.86
C ALA A 308 25.53 -7.34 -0.85
N LEU A 309 25.79 -7.61 0.43
CA LEU A 309 25.78 -6.61 1.50
C LEU A 309 26.74 -5.45 1.22
N ASN A 310 27.98 -5.75 0.78
CA ASN A 310 28.94 -4.70 0.40
C ASN A 310 28.46 -3.86 -0.79
N THR A 311 27.86 -4.49 -1.80
CA THR A 311 27.36 -3.80 -2.99
C THR A 311 26.22 -2.86 -2.63
N VAL A 312 25.23 -3.36 -1.88
CA VAL A 312 24.07 -2.59 -1.42
C VAL A 312 24.51 -1.47 -0.47
N PHE A 313 25.38 -1.78 0.50
CA PHE A 313 25.90 -0.78 1.43
C PHE A 313 26.61 0.38 0.72
N ASN A 314 27.40 0.12 -0.33
CA ASN A 314 28.05 1.20 -1.08
C ASN A 314 27.05 2.13 -1.80
N LYS A 315 25.94 1.57 -2.31
CA LYS A 315 24.85 2.35 -2.91
C LYS A 315 24.15 3.20 -1.86
N VAL A 316 23.72 2.57 -0.76
CA VAL A 316 23.10 3.23 0.40
C VAL A 316 23.98 4.35 0.95
N LYS A 317 25.28 4.09 1.14
CA LYS A 317 26.24 5.09 1.59
C LYS A 317 26.31 6.28 0.64
N THR A 318 26.27 6.05 -0.66
CA THR A 318 26.30 7.14 -1.65
C THR A 318 25.03 7.98 -1.57
N THR A 319 23.86 7.33 -1.55
CA THR A 319 22.54 7.96 -1.43
C THR A 319 22.43 8.84 -0.18
N LEU A 320 22.75 8.28 0.99
CA LEU A 320 22.66 8.99 2.27
C LEU A 320 23.61 10.19 2.34
N ASN A 321 24.83 10.07 1.81
CA ASN A 321 25.79 11.19 1.76
C ASN A 321 25.34 12.30 0.81
N ASN A 322 24.57 11.97 -0.22
CA ASN A 322 23.99 12.94 -1.15
C ASN A 322 22.67 13.56 -0.64
N GLY A 323 22.23 13.19 0.57
CA GLY A 323 21.00 13.71 1.15
C GLY A 323 19.72 13.07 0.61
N GLY A 324 19.82 11.90 -0.03
CA GLY A 324 18.66 11.07 -0.39
C GLY A 324 18.37 9.97 0.62
N ASP A 325 17.17 9.43 0.56
CA ASP A 325 16.62 8.45 1.47
C ASP A 325 16.70 7.05 0.86
N VAL A 326 16.66 6.03 1.72
CA VAL A 326 16.67 4.62 1.31
C VAL A 326 15.32 4.02 1.61
N TRP A 327 14.62 3.56 0.59
CA TRP A 327 13.33 2.90 0.68
C TRP A 327 13.52 1.41 0.38
N ILE A 328 13.20 0.54 1.34
CA ILE A 328 13.36 -0.91 1.23
C ILE A 328 11.98 -1.54 1.23
N SER A 329 11.63 -2.23 0.14
CA SER A 329 10.51 -3.18 0.16
C SER A 329 11.03 -4.54 0.62
N GLU A 330 10.43 -5.10 1.66
CA GLU A 330 10.75 -6.44 2.13
C GLU A 330 9.71 -7.45 1.67
N ALA A 331 9.90 -7.97 0.45
CA ALA A 331 9.24 -9.19 0.01
C ALA A 331 9.91 -10.39 0.70
N GLY A 332 9.71 -10.48 2.02
CA GLY A 332 10.40 -11.42 2.88
C GLY A 332 10.87 -10.85 4.22
N GLN A 333 11.99 -11.33 4.75
CA GLN A 333 12.40 -11.05 6.13
C GLN A 333 13.46 -9.95 6.24
N SER A 334 13.62 -9.36 7.44
CA SER A 334 14.46 -8.18 7.64
C SER A 334 15.93 -8.44 7.98
N ASP A 335 16.40 -9.70 8.04
CA ASP A 335 17.77 -10.04 8.48
C ASP A 335 18.85 -9.33 7.63
N PHE A 336 18.71 -9.34 6.30
CA PHE A 336 19.63 -8.63 5.39
C PHE A 336 19.61 -7.11 5.62
N SER A 337 18.41 -6.54 5.82
CA SER A 337 18.23 -5.12 6.12
C SER A 337 18.82 -4.75 7.47
N ALA A 338 18.71 -5.61 8.49
CA ALA A 338 19.29 -5.39 9.80
C ALA A 338 20.82 -5.25 9.72
N ASP A 339 21.48 -6.15 9.00
CA ASP A 339 22.93 -6.08 8.78
C ASP A 339 23.36 -4.86 7.98
N LEU A 340 22.57 -4.48 6.97
CA LEU A 340 22.78 -3.24 6.21
C LEU A 340 22.69 -2.01 7.13
N VAL A 341 21.67 -1.92 7.98
CA VAL A 341 21.48 -0.80 8.92
C VAL A 341 22.59 -0.77 9.96
N ARG A 342 23.00 -1.91 10.51
CA ARG A 342 24.18 -1.99 11.41
C ARG A 342 25.41 -1.40 10.75
N ARG A 343 25.64 -1.75 9.49
CA ARG A 343 26.78 -1.25 8.72
C ARG A 343 26.70 0.25 8.47
N VAL A 344 25.51 0.77 8.16
CA VAL A 344 25.27 2.22 8.04
C VAL A 344 25.57 2.93 9.35
N LYS A 345 25.04 2.48 10.48
CA LYS A 345 25.31 3.13 11.78
C LYS A 345 26.79 3.07 12.18
N GLN A 346 27.49 2.01 11.79
CA GLN A 346 28.93 1.88 12.03
C GLN A 346 29.75 2.87 11.20
N ASP A 347 29.49 2.96 9.89
CA ASP A 347 30.33 3.70 8.95
C ASP A 347 29.85 5.15 8.71
N LEU A 348 28.59 5.46 9.04
CA LEU A 348 27.93 6.77 8.91
C LEU A 348 27.21 7.17 10.22
N PRO A 349 27.93 7.31 11.35
CA PRO A 349 27.31 7.51 12.67
C PRO A 349 26.51 8.82 12.82
N SER A 350 26.66 9.78 11.91
CA SER A 350 25.90 11.03 11.89
C SER A 350 24.56 10.94 11.16
N VAL A 351 24.30 9.87 10.40
CA VAL A 351 23.03 9.68 9.70
C VAL A 351 21.97 9.28 10.72
N ASN A 352 20.86 10.01 10.76
CA ASN A 352 19.68 9.59 11.51
C ASN A 352 18.96 8.48 10.73
N THR A 353 19.29 7.22 10.99
CA THR A 353 18.72 6.08 10.26
C THR A 353 17.20 5.96 10.42
N ASN A 354 16.63 6.39 11.54
CA ASN A 354 15.18 6.41 11.78
C ASN A 354 14.41 7.41 10.91
N ALA A 355 15.10 8.32 10.21
CA ALA A 355 14.46 9.31 9.35
C ALA A 355 14.84 9.16 7.87
N ARG A 356 15.83 8.31 7.57
CA ARG A 356 16.47 8.27 6.24
C ARG A 356 16.54 6.87 5.63
N ILE A 357 16.17 5.85 6.41
CA ILE A 357 16.03 4.47 5.96
C ILE A 357 14.61 4.05 6.32
N HIS A 358 13.81 3.78 5.31
CA HIS A 358 12.41 3.41 5.39
C HIS A 358 12.30 1.94 5.00
N ILE A 359 11.85 1.09 5.91
CA ILE A 359 11.63 -0.34 5.67
C ILE A 359 10.14 -0.58 5.67
N ILE A 360 9.61 -1.02 4.52
CA ILE A 360 8.21 -1.37 4.37
C ILE A 360 8.13 -2.89 4.37
N GLN A 361 7.35 -3.42 5.31
CA GLN A 361 7.23 -4.85 5.56
C GLN A 361 5.77 -5.27 5.51
N HIS A 362 5.47 -6.29 4.71
CA HIS A 362 4.23 -7.04 4.74
C HIS A 362 4.52 -8.47 5.23
N SER A 363 4.24 -8.75 6.48
CA SER A 363 3.07 -9.51 6.89
C SER A 363 3.51 -10.15 8.19
N ASN A 364 2.56 -10.66 8.97
CA ASN A 364 2.91 -11.36 10.21
C ASN A 364 3.87 -12.52 9.96
N TRP A 365 3.73 -13.23 8.83
CA TRP A 365 4.59 -14.38 8.53
C TRP A 365 6.04 -13.95 8.30
N ASN A 366 6.27 -12.86 7.56
CA ASN A 366 7.60 -12.33 7.33
C ASN A 366 8.26 -11.82 8.62
N GLU A 367 7.51 -11.15 9.49
CA GLU A 367 8.01 -10.80 10.82
C GLU A 367 8.34 -12.05 11.66
N ASP A 368 7.46 -13.07 11.66
CA ASP A 368 7.65 -14.33 12.39
C ASP A 368 8.81 -15.18 11.85
N LYS A 369 9.33 -14.88 10.66
CA LYS A 369 10.50 -15.54 10.07
C LYS A 369 11.75 -14.69 10.11
N THR A 370 11.65 -13.41 10.43
CA THR A 370 12.80 -12.56 10.74
C THR A 370 13.38 -12.98 12.10
N SER A 371 14.70 -13.00 12.24
CA SER A 371 15.30 -13.27 13.56
C SER A 371 14.84 -12.24 14.60
N ASP A 372 14.45 -12.66 15.81
CA ASP A 372 13.90 -11.76 16.86
C ASP A 372 14.78 -10.52 17.13
N ASP A 373 16.10 -10.75 17.18
CA ASP A 373 17.10 -9.70 17.38
C ASP A 373 17.16 -8.73 16.19
N ASP A 374 16.99 -9.23 14.96
CA ASP A 374 17.02 -8.42 13.74
C ASP A 374 15.74 -7.63 13.54
N LEU A 375 14.58 -8.25 13.78
CA LEU A 375 13.28 -7.58 13.75
C LEU A 375 13.22 -6.43 14.76
N SER A 376 13.65 -6.72 15.99
CA SER A 376 13.77 -5.70 17.04
C SER A 376 14.78 -4.62 16.66
N TYR A 377 15.85 -4.99 15.97
CA TYR A 377 16.87 -4.03 15.56
C TYR A 377 16.36 -3.06 14.50
N VAL A 378 15.74 -3.54 13.42
CA VAL A 378 15.23 -2.67 12.34
C VAL A 378 14.15 -1.73 12.87
N ARG A 379 13.16 -2.23 13.62
CA ARG A 379 12.10 -1.40 14.23
C ARG A 379 12.62 -0.25 15.08
N ASN A 380 13.73 -0.47 15.80
CA ASN A 380 14.31 0.55 16.68
C ASN A 380 15.29 1.50 15.98
N ASN A 381 15.70 1.19 14.74
CA ASN A 381 16.81 1.88 14.08
C ASN A 381 16.50 2.37 12.66
N THR A 382 15.29 2.14 12.14
CA THR A 382 14.79 2.66 10.87
C THR A 382 13.40 3.24 11.04
N ASP A 383 12.93 3.96 10.03
CA ASP A 383 11.50 4.18 9.86
C ASP A 383 10.87 2.87 9.37
N TYR A 384 10.44 2.04 10.31
CA TYR A 384 9.87 0.72 10.01
C TYR A 384 8.35 0.82 9.94
N GLN A 385 7.79 0.49 8.78
CA GLN A 385 6.37 0.55 8.52
C GLN A 385 5.87 -0.84 8.17
N LYS A 386 5.02 -1.38 9.05
CA LYS A 386 4.28 -2.60 8.78
C LYS A 386 2.99 -2.23 8.05
N ILE A 387 2.74 -2.87 6.92
CA ILE A 387 1.51 -2.69 6.14
C ILE A 387 0.67 -3.97 6.16
N ASP A 388 -0.59 -3.84 5.76
CA ASP A 388 -1.50 -4.98 5.67
C ASP A 388 -1.09 -5.96 4.57
N ASP A 389 -1.48 -7.22 4.76
CA ASP A 389 -1.09 -8.34 3.90
C ASP A 389 -1.63 -8.19 2.46
N GLY A 390 -0.74 -8.28 1.47
CA GLY A 390 -1.08 -8.17 0.05
C GLY A 390 -1.81 -9.39 -0.54
N ASN A 391 -1.98 -10.45 0.24
CA ASN A 391 -2.74 -11.64 -0.17
C ASN A 391 -4.26 -11.42 -0.14
N SER A 392 -4.73 -10.36 0.53
CA SER A 392 -6.14 -9.99 0.61
C SER A 392 -6.35 -8.56 0.15
N GLY A 393 -7.42 -8.31 -0.60
CA GLY A 393 -7.89 -6.94 -0.84
C GLY A 393 -8.82 -6.45 0.27
N ASN A 394 -9.14 -5.15 0.25
CA ASN A 394 -10.03 -4.44 1.18
C ASN A 394 -9.51 -4.29 2.62
N ASN A 395 -8.20 -4.33 2.80
CA ASN A 395 -7.50 -4.07 4.06
C ASN A 395 -6.57 -2.84 3.99
N GLY A 396 -6.66 -2.03 2.93
CA GLY A 396 -5.76 -0.89 2.72
C GLY A 396 -4.52 -1.20 1.87
N THR A 397 -4.25 -2.47 1.54
CA THR A 397 -3.26 -2.87 0.53
C THR A 397 -3.92 -3.59 -0.66
N PRO A 398 -3.28 -3.61 -1.84
CA PRO A 398 -3.80 -4.35 -2.98
C PRO A 398 -3.80 -5.87 -2.76
N GLY A 399 -4.88 -6.54 -3.18
CA GLY A 399 -4.96 -7.99 -3.22
C GLY A 399 -4.35 -8.56 -4.50
N PHE A 400 -3.05 -8.87 -4.50
CA PHE A 400 -2.33 -9.42 -5.66
C PHE A 400 -2.25 -10.96 -5.68
N ASN A 401 -3.29 -11.61 -5.17
CA ASN A 401 -3.42 -13.07 -5.14
C ASN A 401 -4.75 -13.49 -5.79
N ASN A 402 -4.70 -14.16 -6.95
CA ASN A 402 -5.90 -14.64 -7.63
C ASN A 402 -5.65 -15.92 -8.46
N LYS A 403 -6.52 -16.91 -8.27
CA LYS A 403 -6.53 -18.19 -9.00
C LYS A 403 -6.97 -18.08 -10.46
N SER A 404 -7.48 -16.93 -10.87
CA SER A 404 -7.89 -16.68 -12.25
C SER A 404 -6.70 -16.73 -13.19
N THR A 405 -6.81 -17.52 -14.26
CA THR A 405 -5.79 -17.61 -15.31
C THR A 405 -5.96 -16.54 -16.40
N SER A 406 -6.99 -15.70 -16.29
CA SER A 406 -7.41 -14.78 -17.36
C SER A 406 -6.39 -13.70 -17.69
N HIS A 407 -5.56 -13.29 -16.72
CA HIS A 407 -4.57 -12.23 -16.89
C HIS A 407 -3.33 -12.66 -17.67
N TRP A 408 -3.03 -13.97 -17.72
CA TRP A 408 -1.81 -14.49 -18.37
C TRP A 408 -1.71 -14.07 -19.83
N SER A 409 -2.79 -14.16 -20.60
CA SER A 409 -2.75 -13.79 -22.02
C SER A 409 -2.36 -12.33 -22.22
N ARG A 410 -2.88 -11.40 -21.41
CA ARG A 410 -2.55 -9.97 -21.51
C ARG A 410 -1.07 -9.74 -21.21
N VAL A 411 -0.60 -10.23 -20.07
CA VAL A 411 0.75 -9.92 -19.59
C VAL A 411 1.83 -10.60 -20.42
N LEU A 412 1.64 -11.86 -20.82
CA LEU A 412 2.62 -12.61 -21.62
C LEU A 412 2.78 -12.03 -23.03
N ASN A 413 1.76 -11.36 -23.56
CA ASN A 413 1.81 -10.70 -24.86
C ASN A 413 2.28 -9.22 -24.77
N HIS A 414 2.55 -8.69 -23.58
CA HIS A 414 3.01 -7.31 -23.42
C HIS A 414 4.46 -7.17 -23.92
N PRO A 415 4.77 -6.19 -24.81
CA PRO A 415 6.08 -6.12 -25.48
C PRO A 415 7.26 -5.86 -24.54
N GLN A 416 7.04 -5.21 -23.40
CA GLN A 416 8.12 -4.84 -22.47
C GLN A 416 8.28 -5.82 -21.30
N VAL A 417 7.19 -6.43 -20.84
CA VAL A 417 7.20 -7.27 -19.61
C VAL A 417 6.84 -8.72 -19.86
N GLY A 418 6.34 -9.07 -21.05
CA GLY A 418 5.89 -10.44 -21.35
C GLY A 418 6.99 -11.48 -21.22
N VAL A 419 8.24 -11.12 -21.57
CA VAL A 419 9.40 -12.00 -21.38
C VAL A 419 9.73 -12.22 -19.90
N ILE A 420 9.56 -11.19 -19.06
CA ILE A 420 9.79 -11.26 -17.61
C ILE A 420 8.74 -12.18 -16.98
N TRP A 421 7.46 -11.94 -17.27
CA TRP A 421 6.36 -12.76 -16.75
C TRP A 421 6.36 -14.20 -17.28
N THR A 422 6.84 -14.42 -18.51
CA THR A 422 7.04 -15.78 -19.04
C THR A 422 8.05 -16.55 -18.19
N GLU A 423 9.16 -15.91 -17.86
CA GLU A 423 10.21 -16.54 -17.06
C GLU A 423 9.78 -16.70 -15.59
N ALA A 424 9.14 -15.69 -15.00
CA ALA A 424 8.61 -15.77 -13.64
C ALA A 424 7.63 -16.92 -13.50
N LYS A 425 6.69 -17.05 -14.45
CA LYS A 425 5.76 -18.18 -14.48
C LYS A 425 6.50 -19.52 -14.57
N ARG A 426 7.49 -19.63 -15.46
CA ARG A 426 8.26 -20.86 -15.67
C ARG A 426 9.00 -21.29 -14.39
N VAL A 427 9.61 -20.33 -13.69
CA VAL A 427 10.35 -20.57 -12.44
C VAL A 427 9.39 -20.93 -11.31
N ALA A 428 8.31 -20.17 -11.12
CA ALA A 428 7.32 -20.45 -10.08
C ALA A 428 6.62 -21.80 -10.26
N ASP A 429 6.18 -22.14 -11.49
CA ASP A 429 5.60 -23.45 -11.81
C ASP A 429 6.61 -24.58 -11.50
N HIS A 430 7.90 -24.38 -11.82
CA HIS A 430 8.95 -25.36 -11.54
C HIS A 430 9.14 -25.58 -10.04
N ALA A 431 9.19 -24.50 -9.25
CA ALA A 431 9.34 -24.56 -7.81
C ALA A 431 8.19 -25.34 -7.15
N ILE A 432 6.94 -25.07 -7.55
CA ILE A 432 5.75 -25.78 -7.05
C ILE A 432 5.88 -27.31 -7.20
N ASP A 433 6.43 -27.76 -8.32
CA ASP A 433 6.53 -29.18 -8.68
C ASP A 433 7.77 -29.87 -8.07
N ASN A 434 8.87 -29.13 -7.88
CA ASN A 434 10.20 -29.74 -7.69
C ASN A 434 10.91 -29.35 -6.39
N GLU A 435 10.48 -28.29 -5.70
CA GLU A 435 11.19 -27.78 -4.52
C GLU A 435 10.50 -28.15 -3.20
N VAL A 436 11.31 -28.28 -2.15
CA VAL A 436 10.82 -28.53 -0.78
C VAL A 436 10.44 -27.19 -0.16
N GLY A 437 9.15 -26.91 -0.12
CA GLY A 437 8.69 -25.59 0.26
C GLY A 437 7.19 -25.47 0.46
N TRP A 438 6.75 -24.21 0.58
CA TRP A 438 5.35 -23.87 0.54
C TRP A 438 4.82 -24.08 -0.88
N LYS A 439 3.74 -24.85 -1.00
CA LYS A 439 3.06 -25.04 -2.28
C LYS A 439 1.97 -24.01 -2.41
N ASN A 440 2.33 -22.82 -2.91
CA ASN A 440 1.41 -21.72 -3.09
C ASN A 440 0.12 -22.19 -3.83
N PRO A 441 -1.05 -22.15 -3.17
CA PRO A 441 -2.27 -22.77 -3.70
C PRO A 441 -2.84 -22.02 -4.90
N THR A 442 -2.47 -20.75 -5.08
CA THR A 442 -2.90 -19.93 -6.20
C THR A 442 -2.07 -20.23 -7.43
N ILE A 443 -0.75 -20.25 -7.29
CA ILE A 443 0.18 -20.60 -8.38
C ILE A 443 -0.02 -22.05 -8.82
N ALA A 444 -0.21 -22.98 -7.87
CA ALA A 444 -0.50 -24.39 -8.17
C ALA A 444 -1.80 -24.60 -8.98
N GLN A 445 -2.72 -23.63 -8.97
CA GLN A 445 -3.95 -23.65 -9.78
C GLN A 445 -3.80 -22.91 -11.12
N GLY A 446 -2.59 -22.44 -11.42
CA GLY A 446 -2.27 -21.66 -12.60
C GLY A 446 -2.61 -20.18 -12.47
N GLY A 447 -2.95 -19.70 -11.28
CA GLY A 447 -3.20 -18.29 -10.99
C GLY A 447 -1.91 -17.46 -10.89
N MET A 448 -2.06 -16.24 -10.40
CA MET A 448 -0.97 -15.31 -10.12
C MET A 448 -1.01 -14.92 -8.64
N ASP A 449 0.17 -14.84 -8.04
CA ASP A 449 0.36 -14.38 -6.69
C ASP A 449 1.65 -13.58 -6.68
N PHE A 450 1.54 -12.26 -6.58
CA PHE A 450 2.66 -11.32 -6.47
C PHE A 450 2.39 -10.34 -5.33
N SER A 451 1.84 -10.88 -4.24
CA SER A 451 1.40 -10.14 -3.07
C SER A 451 2.51 -9.29 -2.44
N ASP A 452 3.77 -9.64 -2.60
CA ASP A 452 4.93 -8.86 -2.12
C ASP A 452 5.31 -7.66 -3.00
N THR A 453 4.48 -7.38 -4.01
CA THR A 453 4.57 -6.11 -4.72
C THR A 453 3.88 -4.96 -3.95
N VAL A 454 3.13 -5.26 -2.88
CA VAL A 454 2.35 -4.23 -2.16
C VAL A 454 3.20 -3.18 -1.44
N GLU A 455 4.38 -3.54 -0.95
CA GLU A 455 5.37 -2.58 -0.46
C GLU A 455 5.75 -1.59 -1.53
N THR A 456 5.96 -2.09 -2.75
CA THR A 456 6.40 -1.28 -3.88
C THR A 456 5.30 -0.29 -4.24
N THR A 457 4.04 -0.75 -4.29
CA THR A 457 2.92 0.16 -4.51
C THR A 457 2.76 1.13 -3.36
N TRP A 458 3.07 0.74 -2.12
CA TRP A 458 2.98 1.64 -0.98
C TRP A 458 4.03 2.75 -1.05
N ILE A 459 5.29 2.40 -1.31
CA ILE A 459 6.40 3.35 -1.47
C ILE A 459 6.07 4.37 -2.57
N PHE A 460 5.57 3.89 -3.71
CA PHE A 460 5.33 4.72 -4.87
C PHE A 460 3.92 5.33 -4.95
N GLY A 461 3.03 5.07 -3.98
CA GLY A 461 1.70 5.71 -3.91
C GLY A 461 0.63 5.09 -4.83
N PHE A 462 0.72 3.80 -5.12
CA PHE A 462 -0.17 3.02 -5.99
C PHE A 462 -1.07 2.02 -5.26
N ASN A 463 -1.31 2.18 -3.95
CA ASN A 463 -2.18 1.26 -3.19
C ASN A 463 -3.63 1.21 -3.72
N HIS A 464 -4.06 2.24 -4.44
CA HIS A 464 -5.40 2.34 -5.03
C HIS A 464 -5.65 1.32 -6.16
N VAL A 465 -4.62 0.68 -6.73
CA VAL A 465 -4.81 -0.29 -7.82
C VAL A 465 -5.63 -1.51 -7.37
N GLY A 466 -5.65 -1.79 -6.06
CA GLY A 466 -6.61 -2.67 -5.38
C GLY A 466 -6.49 -4.16 -5.65
N ASN A 467 -6.26 -4.60 -6.89
CA ASN A 467 -6.16 -6.02 -7.26
C ASN A 467 -5.32 -6.23 -8.54
N ILE A 468 -5.15 -7.49 -8.94
CA ILE A 468 -4.37 -7.87 -10.13
C ILE A 468 -4.88 -7.20 -11.43
N SER A 469 -6.19 -7.06 -11.61
CA SER A 469 -6.74 -6.38 -12.80
C SER A 469 -6.35 -4.91 -12.81
N GLY A 470 -6.57 -4.21 -11.70
CA GLY A 470 -6.23 -2.79 -11.57
C GLY A 470 -4.73 -2.54 -11.72
N PHE A 471 -3.89 -3.43 -11.18
CA PHE A 471 -2.44 -3.38 -11.39
C PHE A 471 -2.07 -3.45 -12.87
N PHE A 472 -2.62 -4.40 -13.61
CA PHE A 472 -2.33 -4.51 -15.04
C PHE A 472 -2.99 -3.40 -15.87
N ASP A 473 -4.13 -2.86 -15.45
CA ASP A 473 -4.74 -1.68 -16.09
C ASP A 473 -3.89 -0.41 -15.90
N GLU A 474 -3.16 -0.33 -14.79
CA GLU A 474 -2.30 0.79 -14.46
C GLU A 474 -0.95 0.74 -15.19
N PHE A 475 -0.35 -0.46 -15.32
CA PHE A 475 1.03 -0.61 -15.79
C PHE A 475 1.20 -1.30 -17.17
N LEU A 476 0.12 -1.78 -17.81
CA LEU A 476 0.14 -2.40 -19.16
C LEU A 476 -0.89 -1.75 -20.10
#